data_AF-A0A848N917-F1
#
_entry.id   AF-A0A848N917-F1
#
_cell.length_a   1.000
_cell.length_b   1.000
_cell.length_c   1.000
_cell.angle_alpha   90.00
_cell.angle_beta   90.00
_cell.angle_gamma   90.00
#
_symmetry.space_group_name_H-M   'P 1'
#
loop_
_entity.id
_entity.type
_entity.pdbx_description
1 polymer ?
#
loop_
_entity_poly.entity_id
_entity_poly.type
_entity_poly.pdbx_seq_one_letter_code
_entity_poly.pdbx_strand_id
1 'polypeptide(L)'
;MNEYTSIYGYIKINRDYKKSANFIKSIGIDDNYPFVNANMFSLGDSEIPYYYENPIFGFAATYKYFGLELIDWNSFILKIERILRNIDFENAQFHVESSIGDFTLYWESLDKIFYSEDKENDKIVQLTKTEEWYFGFGKRSVFGGYLDETQIFHDYEDLRNLSNLNFKYPIPKN
;
A
#
# COMPACT_ATOMS: atom_id res chain seq x y z
N MET A 1 8.10 8.31 24.27
CA MET A 1 7.21 7.88 23.18
C MET A 1 7.92 8.25 21.90
N ASN A 2 8.20 7.30 21.00
CA ASN A 2 8.93 7.63 19.77
C ASN A 2 8.08 8.60 18.95
N GLU A 3 8.67 9.73 18.56
CA GLU A 3 7.95 10.81 17.89
C GLU A 3 7.80 10.58 16.37
N TYR A 4 8.34 9.48 15.85
CA TYR A 4 8.44 9.24 14.42
C TYR A 4 7.89 7.87 14.02
N THR A 5 7.25 7.87 12.85
CA THR A 5 6.78 6.68 12.14
C THR A 5 7.47 6.64 10.78
N SER A 6 8.04 5.51 10.43
CA SER A 6 8.62 5.29 9.10
C SER A 6 7.58 4.60 8.22
N ILE A 7 7.35 5.12 7.03
CA ILE A 7 6.51 4.48 6.03
C ILE A 7 7.35 4.25 4.78
N TYR A 8 7.46 3.01 4.33
CA TYR A 8 8.20 2.67 3.12
C TYR A 8 7.53 1.51 2.41
N GLY A 9 7.76 1.39 1.11
CA GLY A 9 7.01 0.42 0.33
C GLY A 9 7.27 0.53 -1.16
N TYR A 10 6.35 -0.05 -1.92
CA TYR A 10 6.40 -0.04 -3.36
C TYR A 10 5.01 -0.02 -4.00
N ILE A 11 4.98 0.45 -5.25
CA ILE A 11 3.88 0.28 -6.18
C ILE A 11 4.45 -0.40 -7.42
N LYS A 12 3.93 -1.57 -7.77
CA LYS A 12 4.30 -2.27 -8.99
C LYS A 12 3.41 -1.79 -10.12
N ILE A 13 4.03 -1.25 -11.17
CA ILE A 13 3.39 -0.72 -12.35
C ILE A 13 3.29 -1.81 -13.40
N ASN A 14 2.11 -1.95 -14.00
CA ASN A 14 1.82 -3.00 -14.96
C ASN A 14 2.48 -2.71 -16.32
N ARG A 15 1.96 -1.76 -17.11
CA ARG A 15 2.49 -1.49 -18.47
C ARG A 15 2.81 -0.02 -18.70
N ASP A 16 1.96 0.88 -18.23
CA ASP A 16 2.09 2.31 -18.55
C ASP A 16 2.99 3.05 -17.55
N TYR A 17 4.30 2.77 -17.62
CA TYR A 17 5.32 3.48 -16.84
C TYR A 17 5.23 4.99 -17.03
N LYS A 18 5.21 5.46 -18.29
CA LYS A 18 5.36 6.88 -18.60
C LYS A 18 4.20 7.70 -18.04
N LYS A 19 2.96 7.25 -18.24
CA LYS A 19 1.78 7.94 -17.69
C LYS A 19 1.78 7.90 -16.17
N SER A 20 2.10 6.74 -15.59
CA SER A 20 2.14 6.57 -14.14
C SER A 20 3.21 7.46 -13.48
N ALA A 21 4.42 7.47 -14.04
CA ALA A 21 5.53 8.32 -13.60
C ALA A 21 5.20 9.81 -13.72
N ASN A 22 4.55 10.23 -14.81
CA ASN A 22 4.12 11.61 -15.00
C ASN A 22 3.05 12.01 -13.99
N PHE A 23 2.10 11.12 -13.67
CA PHE A 23 1.12 11.37 -12.63
C PHE A 23 1.79 11.55 -11.25
N ILE A 24 2.70 10.64 -10.85
CA ILE A 24 3.41 10.77 -9.57
C ILE A 24 4.16 12.10 -9.48
N LYS A 25 4.87 12.51 -10.55
CA LYS A 25 5.54 13.82 -10.60
C LYS A 25 4.57 14.99 -10.47
N SER A 26 3.35 14.85 -11.01
CA SER A 26 2.33 15.90 -10.97
C SER A 26 1.69 16.11 -9.60
N ILE A 27 1.87 15.17 -8.65
CA ILE A 27 1.40 15.33 -7.26
C ILE A 27 2.02 16.58 -6.61
N GLY A 28 3.28 16.87 -6.92
CA GLY A 28 3.99 18.03 -6.38
C GLY A 28 4.19 17.95 -4.85
N ILE A 29 3.84 19.04 -4.17
CA ILE A 29 3.88 19.18 -2.71
C ILE A 29 2.44 19.20 -2.20
N ASP A 30 2.12 18.29 -1.28
CA ASP A 30 0.86 18.20 -0.56
C ASP A 30 1.05 18.78 0.85
N ASP A 31 0.34 19.86 1.16
CA ASP A 31 0.43 20.53 2.47
C ASP A 31 -0.52 19.93 3.52
N ASN A 32 -1.36 18.95 3.14
CA ASN A 32 -2.32 18.36 4.08
C ASN A 32 -1.70 17.16 4.79
N TYR A 33 -1.76 17.13 6.12
CA TYR A 33 -1.29 15.96 6.87
C TYR A 33 -2.26 14.76 6.71
N PRO A 34 -1.77 13.51 6.60
CA PRO A 34 -0.38 13.12 6.32
C PRO A 34 -0.03 13.44 4.87
N PHE A 35 1.04 14.21 4.65
CA PHE A 35 1.42 14.67 3.31
C PHE A 35 1.98 13.53 2.46
N VAL A 36 1.61 13.48 1.18
CA VAL A 36 2.17 12.53 0.21
C VAL A 36 2.71 13.31 -0.97
N ASN A 37 4.03 13.50 -1.00
CA ASN A 37 4.71 14.34 -1.98
C ASN A 37 5.35 13.50 -3.10
N ALA A 38 5.50 14.10 -4.28
CA ALA A 38 6.16 13.44 -5.41
C ALA A 38 7.59 12.97 -5.10
N ASN A 39 8.33 13.71 -4.25
CA ASN A 39 9.71 13.38 -3.88
C ASN A 39 9.85 12.19 -2.90
N MET A 40 8.75 11.70 -2.35
CA MET A 40 8.74 10.46 -1.55
C MET A 40 8.80 9.21 -2.42
N PHE A 41 8.56 9.37 -3.73
CA PHE A 41 8.58 8.28 -4.68
C PHE A 41 9.93 8.20 -5.39
N SER A 42 10.49 6.99 -5.43
CA SER A 42 11.58 6.64 -6.33
C SER A 42 11.00 5.90 -7.52
N LEU A 43 11.03 6.50 -8.71
CA LEU A 43 10.35 5.95 -9.89
C LEU A 43 11.13 4.82 -10.57
N GLY A 44 12.37 4.56 -10.14
CA GLY A 44 13.28 3.66 -10.85
C GLY A 44 13.52 4.08 -12.30
N ASP A 45 14.18 3.20 -13.05
CA ASP A 45 14.39 3.36 -14.48
C ASP A 45 13.58 2.32 -15.27
N SER A 46 13.28 2.61 -16.53
CA SER A 46 12.58 1.72 -17.45
C SER A 46 13.24 1.77 -18.84
N GLU A 47 14.42 1.18 -18.97
CA GLU A 47 15.14 1.05 -20.24
C GLU A 47 14.90 -0.31 -20.93
N ILE A 48 14.21 -0.29 -22.07
CA ILE A 48 14.10 -1.49 -22.94
C ILE A 48 15.40 -1.59 -23.77
N PRO A 49 16.04 -2.76 -23.89
CA PRO A 49 15.59 -4.10 -23.50
C PRO A 49 16.12 -4.61 -22.15
N TYR A 50 16.76 -3.75 -21.35
CA TYR A 50 17.52 -4.16 -20.17
C TYR A 50 16.65 -4.58 -18.98
N TYR A 51 15.39 -4.12 -18.92
CA TYR A 51 14.41 -4.52 -17.91
C TYR A 51 13.32 -5.41 -18.54
N TYR A 52 13.18 -6.63 -18.01
CA TYR A 52 12.15 -7.61 -18.44
C TYR A 52 10.87 -7.57 -17.58
N GLU A 53 10.91 -6.91 -16.42
CA GLU A 53 9.81 -6.92 -15.44
C GLU A 53 9.05 -5.59 -15.35
N ASN A 54 7.84 -5.69 -14.80
CA ASN A 54 6.96 -4.59 -14.44
C ASN A 54 7.70 -3.57 -13.55
N PRO A 55 7.78 -2.28 -13.93
CA PRO A 55 8.51 -1.28 -13.17
C PRO A 55 8.00 -1.15 -11.73
N ILE A 56 8.90 -0.88 -10.79
CA ILE A 56 8.57 -0.73 -9.38
C ILE A 56 8.87 0.71 -8.97
N PHE A 57 7.85 1.41 -8.50
CA PHE A 57 8.02 2.69 -7.83
C PHE A 57 8.21 2.43 -6.34
N GLY A 58 9.35 2.83 -5.79
CA GLY A 58 9.57 2.84 -4.35
C GLY A 58 8.87 4.03 -3.70
N PHE A 59 8.52 3.88 -2.43
CA PHE A 59 8.04 4.95 -1.56
C PHE A 59 8.81 4.92 -0.24
N ALA A 60 9.20 6.09 0.27
CA ALA A 60 9.76 6.21 1.62
C ALA A 60 9.50 7.60 2.21
N ALA A 61 9.07 7.64 3.46
CA ALA A 61 8.86 8.85 4.23
C ALA A 61 8.98 8.58 5.73
N THR A 62 9.32 9.63 6.49
CA THR A 62 9.21 9.62 7.96
C THR A 62 8.21 10.69 8.36
N TYR A 63 7.30 10.35 9.25
CA TYR A 63 6.25 11.24 9.73
C TYR A 63 6.38 11.46 11.22
N LYS A 64 6.17 12.70 11.65
CA LYS A 64 6.02 13.01 13.07
C LYS A 64 4.58 12.69 13.50
N TYR A 65 4.40 11.96 14.60
CA TYR A 65 3.11 11.65 15.22
C TYR A 65 2.08 10.88 14.36
N PHE A 66 2.50 10.24 13.27
CA PHE A 66 1.57 9.52 12.39
C PHE A 66 1.04 8.26 13.04
N GLY A 67 -0.26 8.04 12.86
CA GLY A 67 -0.92 6.78 13.16
C GLY A 67 -1.43 6.70 14.59
N LEU A 68 -1.33 7.79 15.36
CA LEU A 68 -1.88 7.90 16.70
C LEU A 68 -3.41 8.05 16.68
N GLU A 69 -3.96 8.63 15.60
CA GLU A 69 -5.39 8.84 15.42
C GLU A 69 -5.93 8.10 14.18
N LEU A 70 -7.19 7.69 14.23
CA LEU A 70 -7.87 7.01 13.10
C LEU A 70 -7.87 7.88 11.83
N ILE A 71 -7.92 9.21 11.99
CA ILE A 71 -7.91 10.13 10.86
C ILE A 71 -6.61 10.09 10.06
N ASP A 72 -5.46 9.80 10.69
CA ASP A 72 -4.17 9.70 10.02
C ASP A 72 -4.16 8.52 9.05
N TRP A 73 -4.58 7.36 9.56
CA TRP A 73 -4.70 6.13 8.79
C TRP A 73 -5.69 6.28 7.64
N ASN A 74 -6.88 6.81 7.92
CA ASN A 74 -7.90 7.01 6.89
C ASN A 74 -7.42 7.97 5.79
N SER A 75 -6.80 9.08 6.19
CA SER A 75 -6.30 10.08 5.24
C SER A 75 -5.16 9.53 4.39
N PHE A 76 -4.23 8.78 4.98
CA PHE A 76 -3.14 8.14 4.23
C PHE A 76 -3.67 7.13 3.21
N ILE A 77 -4.52 6.19 3.66
CA ILE A 77 -5.12 5.16 2.80
C ILE A 77 -5.87 5.83 1.63
N LEU A 78 -6.74 6.80 1.90
CA LEU A 78 -7.49 7.50 0.84
C LEU A 78 -6.58 8.26 -0.15
N LYS A 79 -5.46 8.84 0.33
CA LYS A 79 -4.49 9.50 -0.54
C LYS A 79 -3.75 8.51 -1.43
N ILE A 80 -3.30 7.39 -0.87
CA ILE A 80 -2.69 6.31 -1.65
C ILE A 80 -3.70 5.77 -2.67
N GLU A 81 -4.94 5.49 -2.28
CA GLU A 81 -5.97 5.03 -3.21
C GLU A 81 -6.26 6.04 -4.33
N ARG A 82 -6.28 7.34 -4.03
CA ARG A 82 -6.39 8.38 -5.08
C ARG A 82 -5.22 8.30 -6.05
N ILE A 83 -4.00 8.02 -5.58
CA ILE A 83 -2.85 7.82 -6.45
C ILE A 83 -3.03 6.57 -7.30
N LEU A 84 -3.39 5.44 -6.68
CA LEU A 84 -3.60 4.16 -7.33
C LEU A 84 -4.66 4.23 -8.44
N ARG A 85 -5.77 4.96 -8.23
CA ARG A 85 -6.80 5.21 -9.26
C ARG A 85 -6.30 5.93 -10.52
N ASN A 86 -5.16 6.62 -10.44
CA ASN A 86 -4.64 7.46 -11.52
C ASN A 86 -3.39 6.87 -12.21
N ILE A 87 -2.96 5.67 -11.81
CA ILE A 87 -1.81 4.97 -12.37
C ILE A 87 -2.18 3.53 -12.75
N ASP A 88 -1.41 2.93 -13.66
CA ASP A 88 -1.61 1.55 -14.10
C ASP A 88 -0.90 0.58 -13.15
N PHE A 89 -1.36 0.50 -11.89
CA PHE A 89 -0.76 -0.37 -10.88
C PHE A 89 -1.30 -1.81 -10.94
N GLU A 90 -0.45 -2.75 -10.58
CA GLU A 90 -0.79 -4.16 -10.40
C GLU A 90 -1.07 -4.46 -8.92
N ASN A 91 -0.07 -4.20 -8.07
CA ASN A 91 -0.18 -4.30 -6.63
C ASN A 91 0.69 -3.22 -5.96
N ALA A 92 0.35 -2.89 -4.72
CA ALA A 92 1.08 -1.91 -3.92
C ALA A 92 1.16 -2.38 -2.47
N GLN A 93 2.29 -2.09 -1.82
CA GLN A 93 2.53 -2.46 -0.42
C GLN A 93 3.25 -1.35 0.31
N PHE A 94 2.79 -1.01 1.51
CA PHE A 94 3.40 0.00 2.37
C PHE A 94 3.56 -0.56 3.78
N HIS A 95 4.80 -0.62 4.26
CA HIS A 95 5.16 -0.95 5.62
C HIS A 95 5.15 0.32 6.45
N VAL A 96 4.52 0.25 7.62
CA VAL A 96 4.42 1.33 8.60
C VAL A 96 5.05 0.83 9.89
N GLU A 97 6.27 1.28 10.17
CA GLU A 97 6.98 1.00 11.41
C GLU A 97 6.72 2.15 12.39
N SER A 98 5.99 1.88 13.46
CA SER A 98 5.53 2.91 14.40
C SER A 98 5.65 2.47 15.85
N SER A 99 5.50 3.42 16.79
CA SER A 99 5.47 3.08 18.21
C SER A 99 4.26 2.26 18.66
N ILE A 100 3.22 2.18 17.83
CA ILE A 100 1.98 1.46 18.15
C ILE A 100 1.89 0.09 17.47
N GLY A 101 2.88 -0.26 16.65
CA GLY A 101 2.95 -1.53 15.94
C GLY A 101 3.59 -1.40 14.56
N ASP A 102 3.76 -2.55 13.92
CA ASP A 102 4.30 -2.70 12.58
C ASP A 102 3.18 -3.21 11.68
N PHE A 103 2.80 -2.40 10.69
CA PHE A 103 1.67 -2.71 9.81
C PHE A 103 2.15 -2.80 8.38
N THR A 104 1.62 -3.76 7.64
CA THR A 104 1.78 -3.78 6.18
C THR A 104 0.42 -3.58 5.54
N LEU A 105 0.26 -2.49 4.82
CA LEU A 105 -0.91 -2.21 3.99
C LEU A 105 -0.67 -2.79 2.59
N TYR A 106 -1.67 -3.48 2.02
CA TYR A 106 -1.56 -4.12 0.70
C TYR A 106 -2.79 -3.85 -0.16
N TRP A 107 -2.55 -3.48 -1.42
CA TRP A 107 -3.57 -3.30 -2.47
C TRP A 107 -3.26 -4.18 -3.68
N GLU A 108 -4.29 -4.75 -4.29
CA GLU A 108 -4.20 -5.52 -5.55
C GLU A 108 -5.36 -5.17 -6.47
N SER A 109 -5.05 -4.73 -7.69
CA SER A 109 -6.04 -4.32 -8.69
C SER A 109 -6.96 -5.48 -9.10
N LEU A 110 -8.27 -5.22 -9.27
CA LEU A 110 -9.22 -6.24 -9.75
C LEU A 110 -9.01 -6.63 -11.21
N ASP A 111 -8.50 -5.70 -12.02
CA ASP A 111 -8.39 -5.85 -13.48
C ASP A 111 -7.38 -6.93 -13.89
N LYS A 112 -6.68 -7.53 -12.92
CA LYS A 112 -5.55 -8.43 -13.14
C LYS A 112 -5.60 -9.59 -12.14
N ILE A 113 -6.42 -10.59 -12.47
CA ILE A 113 -6.41 -11.90 -11.79
C ILE A 113 -5.03 -12.52 -11.98
N PHE A 114 -4.21 -12.53 -10.93
CA PHE A 114 -3.14 -13.51 -10.84
C PHE A 114 -3.78 -14.89 -10.81
N TYR A 115 -3.46 -15.72 -11.81
CA TYR A 115 -3.83 -17.12 -11.87
C TYR A 115 -3.45 -17.83 -10.57
N SER A 116 -4.46 -18.09 -9.75
CA SER A 116 -4.58 -19.32 -8.97
C SER A 116 -6.03 -19.39 -8.51
N GLU A 117 -6.81 -20.27 -9.14
CA GLU A 117 -8.20 -20.58 -8.77
C GLU A 117 -8.34 -21.15 -7.34
N ASP A 118 -7.23 -21.32 -6.59
CA ASP A 118 -7.19 -21.93 -5.26
C ASP A 118 -7.26 -20.95 -4.07
N LYS A 119 -7.38 -19.63 -4.29
CA LYS A 119 -7.35 -18.63 -3.20
C LYS A 119 -8.60 -18.58 -2.31
N GLU A 120 -9.64 -19.38 -2.57
CA GLU A 120 -10.89 -19.34 -1.80
C GLU A 120 -10.79 -19.97 -0.40
N ASN A 121 -9.70 -20.70 -0.07
CA ASN A 121 -9.58 -21.43 1.21
C ASN A 121 -8.44 -21.02 2.14
N ASP A 122 -7.62 -20.03 1.78
CA ASP A 122 -6.57 -19.57 2.68
C ASP A 122 -7.11 -18.63 3.75
N LYS A 123 -7.35 -19.21 4.93
CA LYS A 123 -7.62 -18.52 6.21
C LYS A 123 -6.55 -17.51 6.61
N ILE A 124 -5.46 -17.36 5.84
CA ILE A 124 -4.23 -16.75 6.30
C ILE A 124 -4.29 -15.21 6.27
N VAL A 125 -5.03 -14.53 5.38
CA VAL A 125 -5.39 -13.11 5.60
C VAL A 125 -6.63 -12.65 4.81
N GLN A 126 -7.59 -12.02 5.51
CA GLN A 126 -8.80 -11.44 4.94
C GLN A 126 -8.52 -10.13 4.19
N LEU A 127 -8.30 -10.21 2.87
CA LEU A 127 -8.43 -9.03 2.00
C LEU A 127 -9.91 -8.68 1.84
N THR A 128 -10.24 -7.41 2.03
CA THR A 128 -11.57 -6.87 1.71
C THR A 128 -11.60 -6.51 0.23
N LYS A 129 -12.49 -7.17 -0.51
CA LYS A 129 -12.79 -6.82 -1.91
C LYS A 129 -13.65 -5.55 -1.96
N THR A 130 -13.29 -4.63 -2.83
CA THR A 130 -14.08 -3.43 -3.19
C THR A 130 -14.52 -3.49 -4.66
N GLU A 131 -15.07 -2.40 -5.18
CA GLU A 131 -15.36 -2.25 -6.61
C GLU A 131 -14.08 -2.02 -7.45
N GLU A 132 -12.97 -1.59 -6.84
CA GLU A 132 -11.76 -1.17 -7.56
C GLU A 132 -10.54 -2.10 -7.32
N TRP A 133 -10.42 -2.67 -6.12
CA TRP A 133 -9.30 -3.54 -5.71
C TRP A 133 -9.63 -4.45 -4.52
N TYR A 134 -8.72 -5.37 -4.24
CA TYR A 134 -8.56 -5.99 -2.92
C TYR A 134 -7.66 -5.13 -2.04
N PHE A 135 -8.02 -4.98 -0.76
CA PHE A 135 -7.20 -4.30 0.24
C PHE A 135 -7.15 -5.08 1.54
N GLY A 136 -6.01 -5.05 2.23
CA GLY A 136 -5.91 -5.57 3.58
C GLY A 136 -4.51 -5.43 4.15
N PHE A 137 -4.23 -6.29 5.13
CA PHE A 137 -3.00 -6.21 5.91
C PHE A 137 -2.07 -7.40 5.64
N GLY A 138 -0.81 -7.24 6.07
CA GLY A 138 0.20 -8.29 6.05
C GLY A 138 1.05 -8.33 4.79
N LYS A 139 2.26 -8.83 4.98
CA LYS A 139 3.29 -8.86 3.95
C LYS A 139 2.94 -9.84 2.82
N ARG A 140 3.23 -9.43 1.60
CA ARG A 140 3.07 -10.21 0.37
C ARG A 140 4.33 -10.14 -0.47
N SER A 141 4.47 -11.12 -1.35
CA SER A 141 5.48 -11.10 -2.39
C SER A 141 5.16 -10.01 -3.43
N VAL A 142 6.21 -9.40 -4.00
CA VAL A 142 6.10 -8.45 -5.12
C VAL A 142 5.46 -9.09 -6.37
N PHE A 143 5.57 -10.41 -6.50
CA PHE A 143 4.95 -11.19 -7.55
C PHE A 143 3.48 -11.56 -7.26
N GLY A 144 2.91 -11.06 -6.16
CA GLY A 144 1.66 -11.54 -5.62
C GLY A 144 1.82 -12.83 -4.82
N GLY A 145 0.84 -13.13 -3.97
CA GLY A 145 0.87 -14.30 -3.08
C GLY A 145 1.64 -14.10 -1.77
N TYR A 146 1.56 -15.09 -0.89
CA TYR A 146 2.10 -15.05 0.47
C TYR A 146 3.58 -15.44 0.50
N LEU A 147 4.34 -14.83 1.42
CA LEU A 147 5.70 -15.25 1.73
C LEU A 147 5.64 -16.37 2.75
N ASP A 148 5.62 -17.62 2.28
CA ASP A 148 5.71 -18.84 3.11
C ASP A 148 4.54 -19.02 4.10
N GLU A 149 3.84 -20.17 4.04
CA GLU A 149 2.74 -20.53 4.96
C GLU A 149 3.17 -20.57 6.45
N THR A 150 4.49 -20.55 6.71
CA THR A 150 5.06 -20.48 8.06
C THR A 150 5.14 -19.07 8.64
N GLN A 151 4.91 -18.01 7.85
CA GLN A 151 4.78 -16.66 8.38
C GLN A 151 3.43 -16.52 9.08
N ILE A 152 3.44 -16.74 10.39
CA ILE A 152 2.30 -16.48 11.26
C ILE A 152 1.99 -14.99 11.19
N PHE A 153 0.89 -14.64 10.52
CA PHE A 153 0.33 -13.30 10.59
C PHE A 153 -0.06 -13.04 12.03
N HIS A 154 0.63 -12.10 12.67
CA HIS A 154 0.31 -11.77 14.05
C HIS A 154 -0.85 -10.78 14.09
N ASP A 155 -1.79 -10.98 15.01
CA ASP A 155 -2.98 -10.12 15.12
C ASP A 155 -2.63 -8.62 15.28
N TYR A 156 -1.45 -8.29 15.80
CA TYR A 156 -1.00 -6.91 15.97
C TYR A 156 -0.55 -6.22 14.67
N GLU A 157 -0.38 -6.96 13.58
CA GLU A 157 0.00 -6.41 12.26
C GLU A 157 -1.22 -5.97 11.43
N ASP A 158 -2.43 -6.17 11.97
CA ASP A 158 -3.70 -5.76 11.38
C ASP A 158 -4.31 -4.59 12.16
N LEU A 159 -4.45 -3.45 11.49
CA LEU A 159 -5.01 -2.25 12.10
C LEU A 159 -6.45 -2.46 12.60
N ARG A 160 -7.20 -3.40 12.00
CA ARG A 160 -8.57 -3.75 12.43
C ARG A 160 -8.62 -4.35 13.84
N ASN A 161 -7.51 -4.93 14.29
CA ASN A 161 -7.41 -5.57 15.60
C ASN A 161 -7.03 -4.57 16.71
N LEU A 162 -6.64 -3.34 16.36
CA LEU A 162 -6.39 -2.27 17.34
C LEU A 162 -7.71 -1.68 17.85
N SER A 163 -8.16 -2.20 19.00
CA SER A 163 -9.44 -1.85 19.63
C SER A 163 -9.60 -0.36 19.94
N ASN A 164 -8.50 0.36 20.14
CA ASN A 164 -8.48 1.80 20.41
C ASN A 164 -8.71 2.68 19.16
N LEU A 165 -8.43 2.17 17.95
CA LEU A 165 -8.61 2.94 16.70
C LEU A 165 -9.96 2.67 16.03
N ASN A 166 -10.58 1.50 16.28
CA ASN A 166 -11.86 1.11 15.66
C ASN A 166 -11.85 1.27 14.13
N PHE A 167 -10.73 0.87 13.50
CA PHE A 167 -10.55 1.00 12.06
C PHE A 167 -11.54 0.13 11.29
N LYS A 168 -12.09 0.69 10.20
CA LYS A 168 -13.02 0.01 9.30
C LYS A 168 -12.63 0.28 7.86
N TYR A 169 -12.79 -0.76 7.04
CA TYR A 169 -12.55 -0.69 5.62
C TYR A 169 -13.71 -1.36 4.85
N PRO A 170 -14.21 -0.79 3.72
CA PRO A 170 -13.80 0.48 3.10
C PRO A 170 -13.99 1.68 4.03
N ILE A 171 -13.16 2.71 3.86
CA ILE A 171 -13.26 3.92 4.69
C ILE A 171 -14.61 4.59 4.41
N PRO A 172 -15.46 4.80 5.45
CA PRO A 172 -16.77 5.41 5.26
C PRO A 172 -16.67 6.79 4.63
N LYS A 173 -17.54 7.08 3.67
CA LYS A 173 -17.72 8.45 3.15
C LYS A 173 -18.44 9.25 4.25
N ASN A 174 -17.75 10.24 4.82
CA ASN A 174 -18.35 11.23 5.70
C ASN A 174 -19.21 12.22 4.92
#